data_AF-A0AAJ8DVQ9-F1
#
_entry.id   AF-A0AAJ8DVQ9-F1
#
_cell.length_a   1.000
_cell.length_b   1.000
_cell.length_c   1.000
_cell.angle_alpha   90.00
_cell.angle_beta   90.00
_cell.angle_gamma   90.00
#
_symmetry.space_group_name_H-M   'P 1'
#
loop_
_entity.id
_entity.type
_entity.pdbx_description
1 polymer ?
#
loop_
_entity_poly.entity_id
_entity_poly.type
_entity_poly.pdbx_seq_one_letter_code
_entity_poly.pdbx_strand_id
1 'polypeptide(L)'
;MSAKHAKPNFSQSQVSEVLKRLFRVTASEIRSLPSYDDQNFHVVPVDGGEYVLKIMNAEDSKNPALIEVQTHAMSFLYQNGLPAQTAMPTASGQLMSLEEIDCGYGCQKYLVRLLTYLPGTTISKVPLTPQLLYETGKTAARMDLILQEMEHPQLSVLQRENFKWSLSNFTMLEAFLSVLDGDPLQEVVKSVIHQYKSSVVPKRSGFRKCINHGDFNDLNVLVQPDESDGYKISGILDFGDMNSGYYIHELAIAIMYMMTEHPNPIEVENAEYLMISSKRGIFILRQLWELRKEQVEKVWFESAAQFSDRK
;
A
#
# COMPACT_ATOMS: atom_id res chain seq x y z
N MET A 1 -19.97 -15.57 -7.20
CA MET A 1 -21.16 -14.69 -7.34
C MET A 1 -20.67 -13.27 -7.18
N SER A 2 -20.97 -12.39 -8.15
CA SER A 2 -20.34 -11.08 -8.27
C SER A 2 -20.62 -10.17 -7.07
N ALA A 3 -19.53 -9.59 -6.55
CA ALA A 3 -19.41 -8.59 -5.51
C ALA A 3 -20.06 -7.25 -5.90
N LYS A 4 -21.38 -7.22 -6.14
CA LYS A 4 -22.02 -5.96 -6.54
C LYS A 4 -21.94 -4.86 -5.46
N HIS A 5 -21.76 -5.22 -4.19
CA HIS A 5 -21.84 -4.29 -3.06
C HIS A 5 -20.89 -4.65 -1.90
N ALA A 6 -19.67 -5.12 -2.19
CA ALA A 6 -18.69 -5.40 -1.12
C ALA A 6 -18.13 -4.11 -0.48
N LYS A 7 -17.99 -3.04 -1.28
CA LYS A 7 -17.55 -1.73 -0.81
C LYS A 7 -18.60 -1.11 0.12
N PRO A 8 -18.23 -0.61 1.31
CA PRO A 8 -19.16 0.03 2.22
C PRO A 8 -19.68 1.36 1.66
N ASN A 9 -20.91 1.73 2.04
CA ASN A 9 -21.53 3.00 1.67
C ASN A 9 -22.14 3.69 2.90
N PHE A 10 -21.35 3.80 3.97
CA PHE A 10 -21.77 4.44 5.21
C PHE A 10 -22.07 5.92 4.98
N SER A 11 -23.19 6.38 5.51
CA SER A 11 -23.52 7.80 5.55
C SER A 11 -22.71 8.52 6.63
N GLN A 12 -22.62 9.85 6.56
CA GLN A 12 -21.97 10.63 7.62
C GLN A 12 -22.62 10.43 9.01
N SER A 13 -23.94 10.19 9.05
CA SER A 13 -24.63 9.92 10.32
C SER A 13 -24.22 8.57 10.92
N GLN A 14 -24.10 7.53 10.09
CA GLN A 14 -23.61 6.22 10.52
C GLN A 14 -22.16 6.29 10.99
N VAL A 15 -21.30 7.01 10.26
CA VAL A 15 -19.90 7.26 10.66
C VAL A 15 -19.83 7.97 12.01
N SER A 16 -20.64 9.02 12.22
CA SER A 16 -20.69 9.76 13.49
C SER A 16 -21.13 8.86 14.65
N GLU A 17 -22.11 7.99 14.43
CA GLU A 17 -22.58 7.04 15.44
C GLU A 17 -21.49 6.01 15.78
N VAL A 18 -20.84 5.45 14.77
CA VAL A 18 -19.73 4.49 14.94
C VAL A 18 -18.58 5.12 15.71
N LEU A 19 -18.15 6.34 15.36
CA LEU A 19 -17.10 7.08 16.08
C LEU A 19 -17.44 7.27 17.56
N LYS A 20 -18.67 7.71 17.84
CA LYS A 20 -19.11 7.98 19.20
C LYS A 20 -19.26 6.70 20.03
N ARG A 21 -19.86 5.66 19.46
CA ARG A 21 -20.12 4.38 20.14
C ARG A 21 -18.83 3.58 20.36
N LEU A 22 -18.02 3.43 19.32
CA LEU A 22 -16.84 2.57 19.37
C LEU A 22 -15.62 3.27 19.95
N PHE A 23 -15.39 4.55 19.64
CA PHE A 23 -14.14 5.23 19.98
C PHE A 23 -14.33 6.39 20.97
N ARG A 24 -15.57 6.69 21.39
CA ARG A 24 -15.92 7.86 22.22
C ARG A 24 -15.49 9.19 21.59
N VAL A 25 -15.33 9.22 20.27
CA VAL A 25 -14.94 10.40 19.50
C VAL A 25 -16.20 11.15 19.05
N THR A 26 -16.25 12.45 19.34
CA THR A 26 -17.25 13.36 18.74
C THR A 26 -16.53 14.22 17.71
N ALA A 27 -16.85 14.01 16.43
CA ALA A 27 -16.22 14.74 15.34
C ALA A 27 -16.81 16.15 15.19
N SER A 28 -15.97 17.17 15.10
CA SER A 28 -16.36 18.48 14.57
C SER A 28 -16.46 18.46 13.04
N GLU A 29 -15.68 17.59 12.40
CA GLU A 29 -15.67 17.46 10.94
C GLU A 29 -15.38 16.01 10.50
N ILE A 30 -16.08 15.58 9.45
CA ILE A 30 -15.90 14.28 8.80
C ILE A 30 -15.85 14.53 7.29
N ARG A 31 -14.75 14.13 6.64
CA ARG A 31 -14.59 14.22 5.17
C ARG A 31 -14.29 12.85 4.59
N SER A 32 -14.95 12.49 3.50
CA SER A 32 -14.58 11.28 2.76
C SER A 32 -13.19 11.42 2.16
N LEU A 33 -12.41 10.35 2.24
CA LEU A 33 -11.12 10.21 1.57
C LEU A 33 -11.24 9.28 0.36
N PRO A 34 -10.41 9.48 -0.69
CA PRO A 34 -10.29 8.52 -1.78
C PRO A 34 -10.03 7.10 -1.27
N SER A 35 -10.73 6.14 -1.86
CA SER A 35 -10.66 4.73 -1.46
C SER A 35 -11.17 3.85 -2.60
N TYR A 36 -10.56 2.67 -2.77
CA TYR A 36 -10.92 1.73 -3.84
C TYR A 36 -11.99 0.73 -3.36
N ASP A 37 -11.60 -0.32 -2.63
CA ASP A 37 -12.52 -1.35 -2.12
C ASP A 37 -13.13 -0.96 -0.76
N ASP A 38 -12.39 -0.24 0.08
CA ASP A 38 -12.81 0.18 1.43
C ASP A 38 -13.51 1.55 1.41
N GLN A 39 -13.95 2.02 2.59
CA GLN A 39 -14.44 3.39 2.78
C GLN A 39 -13.65 4.10 3.89
N ASN A 40 -13.03 5.23 3.54
CA ASN A 40 -12.11 5.95 4.40
C ASN A 40 -12.65 7.35 4.70
N PHE A 41 -12.54 7.80 5.94
CA PHE A 41 -12.94 9.15 6.35
C PHE A 41 -11.83 9.82 7.16
N HIS A 42 -11.50 11.05 6.78
CA HIS A 42 -10.75 11.96 7.65
C HIS A 42 -11.69 12.49 8.75
N VAL A 43 -11.25 12.39 10.00
CA VAL A 43 -12.03 12.72 11.18
C VAL A 43 -11.25 13.72 12.02
N VAL A 44 -11.85 14.89 12.25
CA VAL A 44 -11.34 15.90 13.17
C VAL A 44 -12.26 15.93 14.40
N PRO A 45 -11.80 15.49 15.58
CA PRO A 45 -12.54 15.57 16.83
C PRO A 45 -12.69 17.00 17.36
N VAL A 46 -13.71 17.23 18.18
CA VAL A 46 -13.90 18.51 18.90
C VAL A 46 -12.80 18.81 19.92
N ASP A 47 -12.14 17.78 20.45
CA ASP A 47 -11.09 17.83 21.47
C ASP A 47 -9.67 17.85 20.89
N GLY A 48 -9.55 17.89 19.56
CA GLY A 48 -8.29 17.98 18.83
C GLY A 48 -7.72 16.64 18.39
N GLY A 49 -6.63 16.71 17.61
CA GLY A 49 -6.07 15.57 16.88
C GLY A 49 -6.75 15.34 15.53
N GLU A 50 -6.24 14.39 14.77
CA GLU A 50 -6.76 14.01 13.45
C GLU A 50 -6.65 12.50 13.29
N TYR A 51 -7.67 11.89 12.71
CA TYR A 51 -7.76 10.44 12.54
C TYR A 51 -8.27 10.06 11.16
N VAL A 52 -8.04 8.81 10.79
CA VAL A 52 -8.66 8.16 9.64
C VAL A 52 -9.54 7.02 10.14
N LEU A 53 -10.86 7.13 9.99
CA LEU A 53 -11.75 5.99 10.15
C LEU A 53 -11.69 5.16 8.87
N LYS A 54 -11.25 3.90 8.99
CA LYS A 54 -11.20 2.95 7.89
C LYS A 54 -12.26 1.87 8.11
N ILE A 55 -13.18 1.73 7.16
CA ILE A 55 -14.24 0.72 7.14
C ILE A 55 -13.88 -0.27 6.03
N MET A 56 -13.52 -1.49 6.41
CA MET A 56 -13.09 -2.53 5.47
C MET A 56 -14.29 -3.02 4.68
N ASN A 57 -14.09 -3.38 3.43
CA ASN A 57 -15.11 -4.02 2.61
C ASN A 57 -15.61 -5.35 3.22
N ALA A 58 -16.83 -5.75 2.85
CA ALA A 58 -17.49 -6.91 3.44
C ALA A 58 -16.81 -8.26 3.14
N GLU A 59 -16.04 -8.37 2.06
CA GLU A 59 -15.31 -9.58 1.72
C GLU A 59 -14.04 -9.72 2.59
N ASP A 60 -13.22 -8.68 2.66
CA ASP A 60 -12.02 -8.69 3.51
C ASP A 60 -12.36 -8.74 5.01
N SER A 61 -13.52 -8.20 5.39
CA SER A 61 -14.05 -8.29 6.76
C SER A 61 -14.32 -9.73 7.23
N LYS A 62 -14.36 -10.71 6.30
CA LYS A 62 -14.44 -12.14 6.65
C LYS A 62 -13.12 -12.71 7.16
N ASN A 63 -12.00 -11.99 7.00
CA ASN A 63 -10.67 -12.40 7.44
C ASN A 63 -10.08 -11.42 8.47
N PRO A 64 -10.61 -11.38 9.70
CA PRO A 64 -10.12 -10.48 10.74
C PRO A 64 -8.65 -10.68 11.10
N ALA A 65 -8.14 -11.93 11.00
CA ALA A 65 -6.74 -12.25 11.26
C ALA A 65 -5.78 -11.52 10.30
N LEU A 66 -6.15 -11.40 9.02
CA LEU A 66 -5.36 -10.63 8.06
C LEU A 66 -5.32 -9.14 8.43
N ILE A 67 -6.46 -8.54 8.75
CA ILE A 67 -6.53 -7.12 9.13
C ILE A 67 -5.81 -6.87 10.47
N GLU A 68 -5.80 -7.85 11.37
CA GLU A 68 -5.03 -7.82 12.62
C GLU A 68 -3.53 -7.78 12.34
N VAL A 69 -3.02 -8.68 11.50
CA VAL A 69 -1.59 -8.66 11.09
C VAL A 69 -1.22 -7.35 10.41
N GLN A 70 -2.06 -6.82 9.53
CA GLN A 70 -1.84 -5.50 8.90
C GLN A 70 -1.80 -4.39 9.95
N THR A 71 -2.71 -4.42 10.93
CA THR A 71 -2.76 -3.44 12.02
C THR A 71 -1.51 -3.51 12.90
N HIS A 72 -1.06 -4.73 13.20
CA HIS A 72 0.18 -4.96 13.93
C HIS A 72 1.39 -4.44 13.16
N ALA A 73 1.50 -4.74 11.86
CA ALA A 73 2.62 -4.30 11.02
C ALA A 73 2.75 -2.78 10.99
N MET A 74 1.64 -2.04 10.87
CA MET A 74 1.64 -0.58 10.94
C MET A 74 2.23 -0.07 12.27
N SER A 75 1.77 -0.61 13.41
CA SER A 75 2.30 -0.26 14.73
C SER A 75 3.77 -0.65 14.89
N PHE A 76 4.17 -1.80 14.38
CA PHE A 76 5.53 -2.32 14.47
C PHE A 76 6.50 -1.43 13.68
N LEU A 77 6.12 -0.99 12.48
CA LEU A 77 6.89 -0.03 11.70
C LEU A 77 7.01 1.33 12.40
N TYR A 78 5.91 1.83 12.97
CA TYR A 78 5.92 3.07 13.76
C TYR A 78 6.89 2.99 14.95
N GLN A 79 6.82 1.90 15.72
CA GLN A 79 7.70 1.69 16.88
C GLN A 79 9.19 1.57 16.51
N ASN A 80 9.49 1.14 15.27
CA ASN A 80 10.85 1.04 14.75
C ASN A 80 11.26 2.25 13.89
N GLY A 81 10.55 3.38 14.04
CA GLY A 81 10.95 4.69 13.54
C GLY A 81 10.68 4.95 12.06
N LEU A 82 9.71 4.24 11.48
CA LEU A 82 9.12 4.60 10.18
C LEU A 82 7.77 5.30 10.38
N PRO A 83 7.41 6.27 9.52
CA PRO A 83 6.16 7.01 9.66
C PRO A 83 4.98 6.18 9.15
N ALA A 84 4.48 5.25 9.97
CA ALA A 84 3.28 4.47 9.68
C ALA A 84 2.12 4.86 10.61
N GLN A 85 0.89 4.56 10.20
CA GLN A 85 -0.29 4.81 11.03
C GLN A 85 -0.29 3.90 12.26
N THR A 86 -0.96 4.29 13.34
CA THR A 86 -1.24 3.37 14.46
C THR A 86 -2.73 3.33 14.74
N ALA A 87 -3.24 2.19 15.20
CA ALA A 87 -4.65 2.03 15.51
C ALA A 87 -4.99 2.53 16.92
N MET A 88 -6.07 3.29 17.00
CA MET A 88 -6.64 3.74 18.27
C MET A 88 -7.56 2.65 18.82
N PRO A 89 -7.44 2.30 20.12
CA PRO A 89 -8.33 1.32 20.73
C PRO A 89 -9.77 1.84 20.80
N THR A 90 -10.72 0.92 20.65
CA THR A 90 -12.12 1.15 20.96
C THR A 90 -12.33 1.36 22.46
N ALA A 91 -13.52 1.76 22.86
CA ALA A 91 -13.96 1.87 24.24
C ALA A 91 -13.88 0.54 25.01
N SER A 92 -13.83 -0.60 24.32
CA SER A 92 -13.62 -1.93 24.90
C SER A 92 -12.15 -2.39 24.88
N GLY A 93 -11.23 -1.55 24.40
CA GLY A 93 -9.79 -1.82 24.36
C GLY A 93 -9.31 -2.62 23.15
N GLN A 94 -10.19 -2.96 22.21
CA GLN A 94 -9.83 -3.68 20.99
C GLN A 94 -9.35 -2.70 19.91
N LEU A 95 -8.44 -3.10 19.02
CA LEU A 95 -7.95 -2.21 17.96
C LEU A 95 -8.90 -2.12 16.75
N MET A 96 -9.88 -3.03 16.67
CA MET A 96 -10.87 -3.10 15.59
C MET A 96 -12.19 -3.63 16.15
N SER A 97 -13.28 -3.38 15.43
CA SER A 97 -14.60 -3.93 15.76
C SER A 97 -15.31 -4.43 14.50
N LEU A 98 -15.96 -5.59 14.58
CA LEU A 98 -16.78 -6.14 13.49
C LEU A 98 -18.22 -5.65 13.67
N GLU A 99 -18.65 -4.74 12.81
CA GLU A 99 -19.95 -4.10 12.89
C GLU A 99 -20.91 -4.67 11.86
N GLU A 100 -22.12 -5.00 12.30
CA GLU A 100 -23.20 -5.45 11.44
C GLU A 100 -24.14 -4.28 11.14
N ILE A 101 -24.06 -3.74 9.93
CA ILE A 101 -24.68 -2.47 9.53
C ILE A 101 -25.28 -2.60 8.13
N ASP A 102 -26.48 -2.05 7.93
CA ASP A 102 -27.06 -1.81 6.61
C ASP A 102 -26.69 -0.40 6.12
N CYS A 103 -25.87 -0.32 5.09
CA CYS A 103 -25.44 0.93 4.46
C CYS A 103 -26.07 1.15 3.07
N GLY A 104 -27.30 0.64 2.87
CA GLY A 104 -28.06 0.77 1.63
C GLY A 104 -27.99 -0.44 0.71
N TYR A 105 -27.34 -1.52 1.13
CA TYR A 105 -27.18 -2.76 0.37
C TYR A 105 -27.64 -4.00 1.15
N GLY A 106 -28.44 -3.79 2.20
CA GLY A 106 -28.79 -4.83 3.17
C GLY A 106 -27.74 -4.94 4.27
N CYS A 107 -28.11 -5.66 5.33
CA CYS A 107 -27.25 -5.87 6.49
C CYS A 107 -26.01 -6.69 6.12
N GLN A 108 -24.82 -6.12 6.33
CA GLN A 108 -23.53 -6.78 6.10
C GLN A 108 -22.58 -6.52 7.26
N LYS A 109 -21.48 -7.28 7.32
CA LYS A 109 -20.46 -7.15 8.38
C LYS A 109 -19.22 -6.44 7.85
N TYR A 110 -18.79 -5.41 8.56
CA TYR A 110 -17.65 -4.58 8.21
C TYR A 110 -16.70 -4.46 9.39
N LEU A 111 -15.42 -4.73 9.19
CA LEU A 111 -14.39 -4.41 10.17
C LEU A 111 -14.14 -2.90 10.14
N VAL A 112 -14.17 -2.30 11.32
CA VAL A 112 -13.94 -0.87 11.52
C VAL A 112 -12.74 -0.67 12.41
N ARG A 113 -11.83 0.22 11.99
CA ARG A 113 -10.69 0.68 12.80
C ARG A 113 -10.50 2.18 12.66
N LEU A 114 -10.05 2.81 13.74
CA LEU A 114 -9.67 4.22 13.75
C LEU A 114 -8.14 4.30 13.78
N LEU A 115 -7.54 4.99 12.82
CA LEU A 115 -6.10 5.13 12.67
C LEU A 115 -5.66 6.56 12.95
N THR A 116 -4.43 6.76 13.42
CA THR A 116 -3.82 8.09 13.45
C THR A 116 -3.75 8.68 12.04
N TYR A 117 -3.96 9.99 11.93
CA TYR A 117 -3.71 10.71 10.69
C TYR A 117 -2.22 10.99 10.52
N LEU A 118 -1.71 10.85 9.30
CA LEU A 118 -0.34 11.23 8.94
C LEU A 118 -0.40 12.49 8.06
N PRO A 119 0.21 13.60 8.49
CA PRO A 119 0.20 14.82 7.70
C PRO A 119 1.18 14.72 6.52
N GLY A 120 0.80 15.33 5.41
CA GLY A 120 1.63 15.38 4.21
C GLY A 120 0.79 15.40 2.94
N THR A 121 1.49 15.47 1.81
CA THR A 121 0.91 15.26 0.48
C THR A 121 1.48 13.98 -0.11
N THR A 122 0.74 13.32 -1.00
CA THR A 122 1.27 12.18 -1.74
C THR A 122 2.50 12.60 -2.55
N ILE A 123 3.50 11.73 -2.61
CA ILE A 123 4.75 11.99 -3.34
C ILE A 123 4.49 12.24 -4.84
N SER A 124 3.42 11.68 -5.41
CA SER A 124 2.95 11.96 -6.77
C SER A 124 2.62 13.43 -7.05
N LYS A 125 2.43 14.26 -6.01
CA LYS A 125 2.07 15.68 -6.13
C LYS A 125 3.25 16.64 -6.00
N VAL A 126 4.46 16.13 -5.83
CA VAL A 126 5.66 16.95 -5.70
C VAL A 126 6.69 16.62 -6.79
N PRO A 127 7.58 17.55 -7.15
CA PRO A 127 8.68 17.23 -8.06
C PRO A 127 9.57 16.11 -7.49
N LEU A 128 9.73 15.02 -8.24
CA LEU A 128 10.65 13.95 -7.89
C LEU A 128 12.09 14.41 -8.17
N THR A 129 12.84 14.66 -7.11
CA THR A 129 14.29 14.95 -7.21
C THR A 129 15.09 13.65 -7.03
N PRO A 130 16.33 13.57 -7.54
CA PRO A 130 17.20 12.41 -7.27
C PRO A 130 17.36 12.10 -5.77
N GLN A 131 17.39 13.13 -4.92
CA GLN A 131 17.46 12.96 -3.47
C GLN A 131 16.18 12.35 -2.90
N LEU A 132 15.01 12.81 -3.36
CA LEU A 132 13.73 12.26 -2.90
C LEU A 132 13.55 10.80 -3.38
N LEU A 133 13.93 10.49 -4.61
CA LEU A 133 13.94 9.11 -5.12
C LEU A 133 14.85 8.19 -4.28
N TYR A 134 16.03 8.69 -3.91
CA TYR A 134 16.94 7.97 -3.03
C TYR A 134 16.33 7.74 -1.64
N GLU A 135 15.75 8.75 -1.01
CA GLU A 135 15.10 8.60 0.30
C GLU A 135 13.87 7.68 0.24
N THR A 136 13.12 7.68 -0.86
CA THR A 136 12.02 6.73 -1.09
C THR A 136 12.52 5.29 -1.16
N GLY A 137 13.54 5.01 -1.98
CA GLY A 137 14.13 3.67 -2.09
C GLY A 137 14.73 3.19 -0.77
N LYS A 138 15.44 4.09 -0.06
CA LYS A 138 15.96 3.83 1.28
C LYS A 138 14.86 3.53 2.29
N THR A 139 13.74 4.25 2.23
CA THR A 139 12.59 4.00 3.11
C THR A 139 11.97 2.63 2.83
N ALA A 140 11.81 2.25 1.56
CA ALA A 140 11.33 0.92 1.18
C ALA A 140 12.27 -0.19 1.71
N ALA A 141 13.58 -0.04 1.53
CA ALA A 141 14.57 -1.00 2.05
C ALA A 141 14.55 -1.09 3.60
N ARG A 142 14.36 0.04 4.29
CA ARG A 142 14.25 0.05 5.75
C ARG A 142 12.96 -0.61 6.23
N MET A 143 11.85 -0.43 5.51
CA MET A 143 10.59 -1.12 5.79
C MET A 143 10.75 -2.63 5.66
N ASP A 144 11.36 -3.08 4.57
CA ASP A 144 11.71 -4.49 4.34
C ASP A 144 12.54 -5.09 5.49
N LEU A 145 13.59 -4.38 5.94
CA LEU A 145 14.43 -4.82 7.06
C LEU A 145 13.67 -4.88 8.39
N ILE A 146 12.83 -3.89 8.67
CA ILE A 146 12.03 -3.90 9.90
C ILE A 146 11.05 -5.08 9.85
N LEU A 147 10.29 -5.24 8.77
CA LEU A 147 9.30 -6.32 8.63
C LEU A 147 9.92 -7.72 8.69
N GLN A 148 11.21 -7.87 8.36
CA GLN A 148 11.93 -9.13 8.53
C GLN A 148 11.96 -9.61 9.99
N GLU A 149 12.04 -8.68 10.93
CA GLU A 149 12.13 -8.95 12.37
C GLU A 149 10.74 -8.95 13.05
N MET A 150 9.67 -8.78 12.28
CA MET A 150 8.29 -8.79 12.81
C MET A 150 7.85 -10.21 13.13
N GLU A 151 7.43 -10.43 14.38
CA GLU A 151 6.82 -11.68 14.83
C GLU A 151 5.32 -11.48 15.09
N HIS A 152 4.49 -12.39 14.58
CA HIS A 152 3.06 -12.42 14.89
C HIS A 152 2.52 -13.86 14.87
N PRO A 153 1.64 -14.28 15.81
CA PRO A 153 1.09 -15.64 15.83
C PRO A 153 0.37 -16.05 14.54
N GLN A 154 -0.13 -15.07 13.79
CA GLN A 154 -0.91 -15.27 12.57
C GLN A 154 -0.17 -14.90 11.28
N LEU A 155 1.16 -14.74 11.27
CA LEU A 155 1.91 -14.35 10.05
C LEU A 155 1.60 -15.19 8.80
N SER A 156 1.22 -16.46 8.98
CA SER A 156 0.86 -17.36 7.87
C SER A 156 -0.32 -16.85 7.04
N VAL A 157 -1.20 -15.99 7.57
CA VAL A 157 -2.33 -15.41 6.81
C VAL A 157 -1.87 -14.48 5.68
N LEU A 158 -0.62 -14.01 5.71
CA LEU A 158 -0.01 -13.25 4.61
C LEU A 158 0.32 -14.14 3.40
N GLN A 159 0.30 -15.46 3.54
CA GLN A 159 0.32 -16.39 2.40
C GLN A 159 -1.07 -16.41 1.74
N ARG A 160 -1.38 -15.37 0.97
CA ARG A 160 -2.68 -15.17 0.34
C ARG A 160 -2.73 -15.91 -1.01
N GLU A 161 -3.30 -17.10 -1.02
CA GLU A 161 -3.49 -17.89 -2.25
C GLU A 161 -4.32 -17.12 -3.28
N ASN A 162 -3.89 -17.16 -4.54
CA ASN A 162 -4.57 -16.51 -5.67
C ASN A 162 -4.86 -15.01 -5.47
N PHE A 163 -4.12 -14.35 -4.59
CA PHE A 163 -4.25 -12.92 -4.38
C PHE A 163 -3.75 -12.14 -5.60
N LYS A 164 -4.68 -11.47 -6.29
CA LYS A 164 -4.45 -10.79 -7.57
C LYS A 164 -3.38 -9.69 -7.52
N TRP A 165 -3.18 -9.07 -6.35
CA TRP A 165 -2.19 -8.01 -6.16
C TRP A 165 -0.79 -8.53 -5.79
N SER A 166 -0.62 -9.84 -5.56
CA SER A 166 0.72 -10.41 -5.38
C SER A 166 1.41 -10.65 -6.72
N LEU A 167 2.61 -10.09 -6.91
CA LEU A 167 3.45 -10.35 -8.08
C LEU A 167 3.87 -11.83 -8.22
N SER A 168 3.73 -12.64 -7.16
CA SER A 168 3.90 -14.10 -7.23
C SER A 168 2.86 -14.76 -8.14
N ASN A 169 1.69 -14.14 -8.26
CA ASN A 169 0.51 -14.60 -9.00
C ASN A 169 0.37 -13.95 -10.38
N PHE A 170 1.42 -13.28 -10.88
CA PHE A 170 1.42 -12.55 -12.16
C PHE A 170 0.83 -13.34 -13.34
N THR A 171 1.03 -14.65 -13.40
CA THR A 171 0.50 -15.50 -14.48
C THR A 171 -1.03 -15.59 -14.51
N MET A 172 -1.72 -15.22 -13.43
CA MET A 172 -3.19 -15.16 -13.40
C MET A 172 -3.75 -14.13 -14.40
N LEU A 173 -2.95 -13.15 -14.82
CA LEU A 173 -3.33 -12.16 -15.82
C LEU A 173 -3.73 -12.77 -17.17
N GLU A 174 -3.26 -13.99 -17.49
CA GLU A 174 -3.63 -14.69 -18.73
C GLU A 174 -5.14 -14.89 -18.86
N ALA A 175 -5.83 -15.14 -17.75
CA ALA A 175 -7.27 -15.33 -17.74
C ALA A 175 -8.05 -14.05 -18.09
N PHE A 176 -7.38 -12.88 -18.07
CA PHE A 176 -7.99 -11.57 -18.32
C PHE A 176 -7.58 -10.96 -19.67
N LEU A 177 -6.82 -11.69 -20.50
CA LEU A 177 -6.35 -11.19 -21.79
C LEU A 177 -7.48 -10.76 -22.73
N SER A 178 -8.66 -11.37 -22.60
CA SER A 178 -9.83 -11.03 -23.43
C SER A 178 -10.31 -9.58 -23.26
N VAL A 179 -9.93 -8.90 -22.17
CA VAL A 179 -10.22 -7.47 -21.98
C VAL A 179 -9.51 -6.60 -23.03
N LEU A 180 -8.42 -7.12 -23.62
CA LEU A 180 -7.61 -6.43 -24.63
C LEU A 180 -7.89 -6.96 -26.06
N ASP A 181 -9.01 -7.65 -26.30
CA ASP A 181 -9.31 -8.18 -27.63
C ASP A 181 -9.44 -7.07 -28.67
N GLY A 182 -8.65 -7.18 -29.75
CA GLY A 182 -8.54 -6.16 -30.80
C GLY A 182 -7.52 -5.05 -30.51
N ASP A 183 -6.91 -5.01 -29.32
CA ASP A 183 -5.87 -4.05 -28.97
C ASP A 183 -4.46 -4.63 -29.25
N PRO A 184 -3.58 -3.96 -30.02
CA PRO A 184 -2.19 -4.37 -30.21
C PRO A 184 -1.40 -4.56 -28.90
N LEU A 185 -1.80 -3.89 -27.81
CA LEU A 185 -1.19 -4.05 -26.49
C LEU A 185 -1.33 -5.49 -25.95
N GLN A 186 -2.34 -6.24 -26.40
CA GLN A 186 -2.53 -7.63 -26.00
C GLN A 186 -1.29 -8.49 -26.31
N GLU A 187 -0.65 -8.27 -27.46
CA GLU A 187 0.56 -9.01 -27.85
C GLU A 187 1.77 -8.63 -26.98
N VAL A 188 1.87 -7.37 -26.57
CA VAL A 188 2.90 -6.91 -25.62
C VAL A 188 2.69 -7.59 -24.27
N VAL A 189 1.46 -7.59 -23.74
CA VAL A 189 1.13 -8.23 -22.46
C VAL A 189 1.41 -9.74 -22.52
N LYS A 190 1.01 -10.44 -23.60
CA LYS A 190 1.34 -11.85 -23.82
C LYS A 190 2.85 -12.10 -23.83
N SER A 191 3.62 -11.23 -24.48
CA SER A 191 5.09 -11.33 -24.52
C SER A 191 5.72 -11.19 -23.13
N VAL A 192 5.27 -10.23 -22.32
CA VAL A 192 5.75 -10.05 -20.94
C VAL A 192 5.39 -11.25 -20.07
N ILE A 193 4.17 -11.78 -20.19
CA ILE A 193 3.76 -12.99 -19.48
C ILE A 193 4.64 -14.19 -19.87
N HIS A 194 4.89 -14.37 -21.16
CA HIS A 194 5.78 -15.43 -21.64
C HIS A 194 7.22 -15.26 -21.11
N GLN A 195 7.74 -14.03 -21.10
CA GLN A 195 9.06 -13.73 -20.56
C GLN A 195 9.14 -14.02 -19.06
N TYR A 196 8.12 -13.62 -18.28
CA TYR A 196 8.04 -13.93 -16.86
C TYR A 196 8.05 -15.44 -16.61
N LYS A 197 7.25 -16.21 -17.35
CA LYS A 197 7.19 -17.68 -17.26
C LYS A 197 8.51 -18.36 -17.63
N SER A 198 9.21 -17.88 -18.65
CA SER A 198 10.47 -18.49 -19.11
C SER A 198 11.70 -18.05 -18.30
N SER A 199 11.70 -16.83 -17.76
CA SER A 199 12.90 -16.22 -17.18
C SER A 199 12.85 -16.08 -15.66
N VAL A 200 11.66 -15.87 -15.08
CA VAL A 200 11.48 -15.59 -13.64
C VAL A 200 11.03 -16.85 -12.90
N VAL A 201 9.96 -17.52 -13.36
CA VAL A 201 9.38 -18.69 -12.68
C VAL A 201 10.43 -19.79 -12.41
N PRO A 202 11.31 -20.18 -13.36
CA PRO A 202 12.30 -21.22 -13.11
C PRO A 202 13.37 -20.85 -12.06
N LYS A 203 13.59 -19.55 -11.83
CA LYS A 203 14.59 -19.03 -10.89
C LYS A 203 14.00 -18.64 -9.53
N ARG A 204 12.67 -18.70 -9.40
CA ARG A 204 11.91 -18.18 -8.25
C ARG A 204 12.34 -18.81 -6.92
N SER A 205 12.70 -20.10 -6.91
CA SER A 205 13.17 -20.79 -5.70
C SER A 205 14.46 -20.20 -5.12
N GLY A 206 15.26 -19.50 -5.93
CA GLY A 206 16.46 -18.80 -5.49
C GLY A 206 16.23 -17.37 -5.02
N PHE A 207 14.99 -16.87 -5.01
CA PHE A 207 14.68 -15.53 -4.53
C PHE A 207 14.50 -15.51 -3.02
N ARG A 208 14.97 -14.44 -2.38
CA ARG A 208 14.78 -14.23 -0.95
C ARG A 208 13.34 -13.83 -0.65
N LYS A 209 12.67 -14.63 0.17
CA LYS A 209 11.30 -14.38 0.62
C LYS A 209 11.27 -13.28 1.67
N CYS A 210 10.17 -12.55 1.73
CA CYS A 210 9.93 -11.53 2.74
C CYS A 210 8.42 -11.30 2.94
N ILE A 211 8.11 -10.44 3.91
CA ILE A 211 6.79 -9.81 4.02
C ILE A 211 6.84 -8.53 3.18
N ASN A 212 5.97 -8.45 2.19
CA ASN A 212 5.84 -7.28 1.35
C ASN A 212 4.78 -6.33 1.92
N HIS A 213 5.01 -5.02 1.77
CA HIS A 213 3.93 -4.04 1.83
C HIS A 213 2.94 -4.32 0.69
N GLY A 214 3.46 -4.64 -0.50
CA GLY A 214 2.69 -5.08 -1.66
C GLY A 214 2.15 -3.95 -2.52
N ASP A 215 2.19 -2.72 -2.02
CA ASP A 215 1.68 -1.53 -2.72
C ASP A 215 2.42 -0.23 -2.35
N PHE A 216 3.76 -0.28 -2.24
CA PHE A 216 4.58 0.91 -1.96
C PHE A 216 4.69 1.83 -3.19
N ASN A 217 3.59 2.53 -3.49
CA ASN A 217 3.39 3.37 -4.68
C ASN A 217 3.43 4.88 -4.37
N ASP A 218 3.32 5.71 -5.41
CA ASP A 218 3.38 7.17 -5.37
C ASP A 218 2.16 7.87 -4.73
N LEU A 219 1.07 7.14 -4.49
CA LEU A 219 -0.11 7.60 -3.77
C LEU A 219 -0.11 7.20 -2.29
N ASN A 220 0.60 6.14 -1.94
CA ASN A 220 0.69 5.62 -0.57
C ASN A 220 1.90 6.14 0.22
N VAL A 221 2.80 6.86 -0.44
CA VAL A 221 3.93 7.54 0.20
C VAL A 221 3.62 9.01 0.37
N LEU A 222 3.60 9.48 1.61
CA LEU A 222 3.43 10.90 1.94
C LEU A 222 4.77 11.60 2.14
N VAL A 223 4.80 12.87 1.79
CA VAL A 223 5.93 13.77 2.00
C VAL A 223 5.51 15.08 2.63
N GLN A 224 6.47 15.71 3.31
CA GLN A 224 6.38 17.08 3.81
C GLN A 224 7.60 17.88 3.39
N PRO A 225 7.47 19.21 3.29
CA PRO A 225 8.63 20.08 3.10
C PRO A 225 9.71 19.82 4.15
N ASP A 226 10.95 19.85 3.73
CA ASP A 226 12.13 19.81 4.60
C ASP A 226 12.82 21.18 4.66
N GLU A 227 13.76 21.35 5.60
CA GLU A 227 14.45 22.64 5.85
C GLU A 227 15.27 23.15 4.66
N SER A 228 15.56 22.30 3.67
CA SER A 228 16.38 22.61 2.50
C SER A 228 15.57 22.91 1.23
N ASP A 229 14.34 23.41 1.36
CA ASP A 229 13.36 23.55 0.25
C ASP A 229 13.10 22.21 -0.50
N GLY A 230 13.39 21.09 0.17
CA GLY A 230 13.19 19.73 -0.33
C GLY A 230 11.95 19.08 0.25
N TYR A 231 11.84 17.76 0.08
CA TYR A 231 10.79 16.95 0.68
C TYR A 231 11.40 15.77 1.43
N LYS A 232 10.81 15.42 2.57
CA LYS A 232 11.11 14.20 3.32
C LYS A 232 9.87 13.32 3.43
N ILE A 233 10.08 12.01 3.50
CA ILE A 233 9.01 11.03 3.69
C ILE A 233 8.38 11.25 5.07
N SER A 234 7.06 11.48 5.09
CA SER A 234 6.28 11.76 6.29
C SER A 234 5.20 10.73 6.58
N GLY A 235 4.99 9.77 5.67
CA GLY A 235 3.98 8.73 5.86
C GLY A 235 4.08 7.57 4.88
N ILE A 236 3.75 6.38 5.36
CA ILE A 236 3.52 5.16 4.58
C ILE A 236 2.09 4.73 4.89
N LEU A 237 1.28 4.64 3.85
CA LEU A 237 -0.14 4.34 3.92
C LEU A 237 -0.47 3.01 3.27
N ASP A 238 -1.65 2.51 3.60
CA ASP A 238 -2.35 1.40 2.97
C ASP A 238 -1.62 0.04 2.90
N PHE A 239 -1.72 -0.68 4.01
CA PHE A 239 -1.19 -2.03 4.17
C PHE A 239 -2.16 -3.13 3.69
N GLY A 240 -3.19 -2.77 2.90
CA GLY A 240 -4.23 -3.70 2.42
C GLY A 240 -3.68 -4.87 1.58
N ASP A 241 -2.59 -4.62 0.85
CA ASP A 241 -1.97 -5.57 -0.09
C ASP A 241 -0.81 -6.36 0.51
N MET A 242 -0.59 -6.24 1.83
CA MET A 242 0.43 -7.03 2.52
C MET A 242 0.29 -8.52 2.21
N ASN A 243 1.41 -9.12 1.83
CA ASN A 243 1.48 -10.54 1.48
C ASN A 243 2.90 -11.09 1.65
N SER A 244 3.01 -12.41 1.72
CA SER A 244 4.28 -13.12 1.66
C SER A 244 4.77 -13.18 0.22
N GLY A 245 5.88 -12.49 -0.05
CA GLY A 245 6.44 -12.33 -1.38
C GLY A 245 7.95 -12.53 -1.40
N TYR A 246 8.62 -11.75 -2.24
CA TYR A 246 10.08 -11.71 -2.37
C TYR A 246 10.53 -10.26 -2.40
N TYR A 247 11.72 -9.95 -1.87
CA TYR A 247 12.20 -8.56 -1.79
C TYR A 247 12.23 -7.85 -3.14
N ILE A 248 12.52 -8.60 -4.21
CA ILE A 248 12.52 -8.09 -5.58
C ILE A 248 11.13 -7.60 -6.05
N HIS A 249 10.04 -8.09 -5.45
CA HIS A 249 8.69 -7.65 -5.77
C HIS A 249 8.43 -6.23 -5.26
N GLU A 250 8.81 -5.93 -4.02
CA GLU A 250 8.62 -4.57 -3.45
C GLU A 250 9.49 -3.56 -4.20
N LEU A 251 10.74 -3.95 -4.49
CA LEU A 251 11.64 -3.17 -5.34
C LEU A 251 11.03 -2.89 -6.72
N ALA A 252 10.44 -3.89 -7.37
CA ALA A 252 9.81 -3.73 -8.68
C ALA A 252 8.60 -2.77 -8.64
N ILE A 253 7.78 -2.84 -7.58
CA ILE A 253 6.65 -1.93 -7.36
C ILE A 253 7.16 -0.50 -7.19
N ALA A 254 8.09 -0.28 -6.24
CA ALA A 254 8.63 1.04 -5.97
C ALA A 254 9.27 1.68 -7.23
N ILE A 255 10.09 0.91 -7.95
CA ILE A 255 10.70 1.33 -9.22
C ILE A 255 9.62 1.75 -10.24
N MET A 256 8.61 0.91 -10.46
CA MET A 256 7.56 1.18 -11.46
C MET A 256 6.84 2.50 -11.18
N TYR A 257 6.43 2.72 -9.93
CA TYR A 257 5.69 3.93 -9.56
C TYR A 257 6.59 5.17 -9.51
N MET A 258 7.81 5.07 -8.99
CA MET A 258 8.73 6.22 -8.93
C MET A 258 9.31 6.62 -10.29
N MET A 259 9.28 5.72 -11.27
CA MET A 259 9.68 6.01 -12.63
C MET A 259 8.54 6.57 -13.49
N THR A 260 7.33 6.58 -12.93
CA THR A 260 6.18 7.26 -13.48
C THR A 260 6.24 8.75 -13.12
N GLU A 261 7.16 9.48 -13.75
CA GLU A 261 7.11 10.94 -13.69
C GLU A 261 6.02 11.45 -14.64
N HIS A 262 4.98 12.08 -14.08
CA HIS A 262 4.11 12.95 -14.85
C HIS A 262 4.42 14.42 -14.52
N PRO A 263 4.57 15.32 -15.51
CA PRO A 263 4.82 16.74 -15.27
C PRO A 263 3.64 17.49 -14.60
N ASN A 264 2.46 16.86 -14.49
CA ASN A 264 1.28 17.40 -13.80
C ASN A 264 0.71 16.35 -12.81
N PRO A 265 0.33 16.71 -11.58
CA PRO A 265 -0.36 15.79 -10.67
C PRO A 265 -1.71 15.36 -11.28
N ILE A 266 -1.99 14.04 -11.39
CA ILE A 266 -3.19 13.54 -12.10
C ILE A 266 -4.27 13.04 -11.14
N GLU A 267 -5.52 13.28 -11.54
CA GLU A 267 -6.75 12.61 -11.10
C GLU A 267 -6.80 11.12 -11.54
N VAL A 268 -7.60 10.33 -10.83
CA VAL A 268 -7.51 8.86 -10.67
C VAL A 268 -7.82 8.02 -11.93
N GLU A 269 -8.18 8.64 -13.06
CA GLU A 269 -8.52 7.91 -14.29
C GLU A 269 -7.74 8.47 -15.47
N ASN A 270 -6.67 7.80 -15.95
CA ASN A 270 -6.23 7.98 -17.35
C ASN A 270 -5.21 6.94 -17.85
N ALA A 271 -5.47 6.39 -19.04
CA ALA A 271 -4.54 5.57 -19.82
C ALA A 271 -3.23 6.32 -20.20
N GLU A 272 -3.28 7.65 -20.19
CA GLU A 272 -2.13 8.52 -20.47
C GLU A 272 -1.04 8.44 -19.39
N TYR A 273 -1.44 8.23 -18.12
CA TYR A 273 -0.53 7.92 -17.01
C TYR A 273 0.32 6.70 -17.36
N LEU A 274 -0.32 5.56 -17.62
CA LEU A 274 0.34 4.28 -17.93
C LEU A 274 1.30 4.38 -19.14
N MET A 275 0.94 5.16 -20.16
CA MET A 275 1.76 5.32 -21.36
C MET A 275 2.98 6.21 -21.15
N ILE A 276 2.88 7.25 -20.31
CA ILE A 276 4.01 8.12 -19.96
C ILE A 276 4.95 7.39 -18.98
N SER A 277 4.39 6.67 -17.99
CA SER A 277 5.13 5.76 -17.09
C SER A 277 6.07 4.85 -17.87
N SER A 278 5.54 4.23 -18.92
CA SER A 278 6.24 3.21 -19.68
C SER A 278 7.48 3.77 -20.41
N LYS A 279 7.40 5.00 -20.91
CA LYS A 279 8.49 5.60 -21.71
C LYS A 279 9.68 6.06 -20.89
N ARG A 280 9.45 6.76 -19.76
CA ARG A 280 10.53 7.18 -18.84
C ARG A 280 11.02 6.00 -18.00
N GLY A 281 10.08 5.12 -17.65
CA GLY A 281 10.30 3.80 -17.08
C GLY A 281 11.46 3.04 -17.73
N ILE A 282 11.34 2.78 -19.02
CA ILE A 282 12.33 1.93 -19.71
C ILE A 282 13.76 2.50 -19.66
N PHE A 283 13.95 3.82 -19.57
CA PHE A 283 15.28 4.42 -19.48
C PHE A 283 15.96 4.16 -18.13
N ILE A 284 15.26 4.40 -17.01
CA ILE A 284 15.82 4.19 -15.66
C ILE A 284 16.01 2.70 -15.39
N LEU A 285 15.08 1.84 -15.85
CA LEU A 285 15.21 0.38 -15.74
C LEU A 285 16.43 -0.14 -16.50
N ARG A 286 16.78 0.45 -17.66
CA ARG A 286 18.01 0.10 -18.38
C ARG A 286 19.27 0.48 -17.60
N GLN A 287 19.29 1.65 -16.97
CA GLN A 287 20.42 2.04 -16.13
C GLN A 287 20.59 1.12 -14.90
N LEU A 288 19.47 0.74 -14.26
CA LEU A 288 19.49 -0.23 -13.16
C LEU A 288 19.88 -1.63 -13.62
N TRP A 289 19.47 -2.04 -14.82
CA TRP A 289 19.83 -3.33 -15.42
C TRP A 289 21.34 -3.43 -15.70
N GLU A 290 21.97 -2.34 -16.14
CA GLU A 290 23.43 -2.28 -16.31
C GLU A 290 24.20 -2.43 -14.99
N LEU A 291 23.60 -2.07 -13.85
CA LEU A 291 24.22 -2.19 -12.54
C LEU A 291 24.31 -3.64 -12.01
N ARG A 292 23.80 -4.67 -12.71
CA ARG A 292 23.71 -6.08 -12.27
C ARG A 292 22.94 -6.29 -10.95
N LYS A 293 22.20 -7.41 -10.89
CA LYS A 293 21.35 -7.81 -9.76
C LYS A 293 22.07 -7.74 -8.39
N GLU A 294 23.30 -8.26 -8.29
CA GLU A 294 24.04 -8.26 -7.02
C GLU A 294 24.36 -6.85 -6.53
N GLN A 295 24.64 -5.91 -7.43
CA GLN A 295 24.98 -4.55 -7.05
C GLN A 295 23.75 -3.74 -6.67
N VAL A 296 22.62 -3.95 -7.35
CA VAL A 296 21.33 -3.36 -6.97
C VAL A 296 20.89 -3.87 -5.59
N GLU A 297 20.93 -5.18 -5.36
CA GLU A 297 20.62 -5.75 -4.04
C GLU A 297 21.61 -5.27 -2.97
N LYS A 298 22.91 -5.25 -3.27
CA LYS A 298 23.94 -4.75 -2.36
C LYS A 298 23.68 -3.29 -1.98
N VAL A 299 23.44 -2.41 -2.95
CA VAL A 299 23.09 -1.00 -2.69
C VAL A 299 21.80 -0.89 -1.87
N TRP A 300 20.79 -1.71 -2.17
CA TRP A 300 19.50 -1.72 -1.45
C TRP A 300 19.68 -2.04 0.04
N PHE A 301 20.43 -3.11 0.37
CA PHE A 301 20.59 -3.56 1.76
C PHE A 301 21.74 -2.85 2.51
N GLU A 302 22.87 -2.54 1.88
CA GLU A 302 23.99 -1.83 2.54
C GLU A 302 23.64 -0.38 2.89
N SER A 303 22.92 0.32 2.02
CA SER A 303 22.47 1.69 2.30
C SER A 303 21.50 1.74 3.48
N ALA A 304 20.75 0.67 3.73
CA ALA A 304 19.86 0.58 4.89
C ALA A 304 20.62 0.22 6.18
N ALA A 305 21.65 -0.63 6.11
CA ALA A 305 22.46 -1.05 7.26
C ALA A 305 23.38 0.06 7.82
N GLN A 306 23.86 1.00 7.00
CA GLN A 306 24.76 2.07 7.44
C GLN A 306 24.13 3.08 8.43
N PHE A 307 22.81 2.99 8.66
CA PHE A 307 22.08 3.94 9.50
C PHE A 307 21.32 3.29 10.67
N SER A 308 21.39 1.97 10.86
CA SER A 308 20.93 1.32 12.10
C SER A 308 21.81 1.66 13.32
N ASP A 309 23.02 2.13 13.08
CA ASP A 309 24.02 2.46 14.12
C ASP A 309 23.99 3.91 14.60
N ARG A 310 23.03 4.73 14.13
CA ARG A 310 22.79 6.08 14.68
C ARG A 310 21.57 6.05 15.58
N LYS A 311 21.78 5.56 16.82
CA LYS A 311 20.87 5.78 17.96
C LYS A 311 20.93 7.22 18.44
#